data_AF-A0A4W6FF49-F1
#
_entry.id   AF-A0A4W6FF49-F1
#
_cell.length_a   1.000
_cell.length_b   1.000
_cell.length_c   1.000
_cell.angle_alpha   90.00
_cell.angle_beta   90.00
_cell.angle_gamma   90.00
#
_symmetry.space_group_name_H-M   'P 1'
#
loop_
_entity.id
_entity.type
_entity.pdbx_description
1 polymer ?
#
loop_
_entity_poly.entity_id
_entity_poly.type
_entity_poly.pdbx_seq_one_letter_code
_entity_poly.pdbx_strand_id
1 'polypeptide(L)'
;MTQHPGGLHSHNVRIFMFQLLRGLCYIHSRRILPPRPEASEPAHQLPGELKLADFGLARSKSIPSQTFSSEVVTLWYHYSTALDMWGAGCIFIEMLQGAPAFPGVTDVFEQLQKIWTDNWPGVSLPLNANGPISQSVLIWIRLNQLPYKTEDLVQRMLKGFPADRISAQDSLQHPYFSTLPPPIMHLRDTVSVFKVPGVHLETEVRDIFNPGRRVRPSLILASNCGK
;
A
#
# COMPACT_ATOMS: atom_id res chain seq x y z
N MET A 1 -3.43 13.18 -3.30
CA MET A 1 -2.01 13.61 -3.45
C MET A 1 -1.87 14.89 -4.29
N THR A 2 -2.61 15.97 -3.98
CA THR A 2 -2.50 17.24 -4.73
C THR A 2 -1.14 17.92 -4.62
N GLN A 3 -0.37 17.58 -3.58
CA GLN A 3 0.97 18.11 -3.33
C GLN A 3 2.09 17.36 -4.08
N HIS A 4 1.83 16.14 -4.58
CA HIS A 4 2.82 15.28 -5.25
C HIS A 4 2.24 14.61 -6.51
N PRO A 5 1.99 15.37 -7.60
CA PRO A 5 1.33 14.86 -8.81
C PRO A 5 2.17 13.86 -9.63
N GLY A 6 3.44 13.68 -9.27
CA GLY A 6 4.38 12.73 -9.88
C GLY A 6 4.80 11.59 -8.96
N GLY A 7 4.09 11.41 -7.85
CA GLY A 7 4.45 10.46 -6.79
C GLY A 7 5.45 11.00 -5.77
N LEU A 8 5.70 10.19 -4.75
CA LEU A 8 6.62 10.46 -3.64
C LEU A 8 8.02 9.91 -3.96
N HIS A 9 9.05 10.39 -3.27
CA HIS A 9 10.40 9.85 -3.42
C HIS A 9 10.44 8.32 -3.20
N SER A 10 11.06 7.57 -4.11
CA SER A 10 10.99 6.09 -4.12
C SER A 10 11.50 5.43 -2.84
N HIS A 11 12.47 6.03 -2.17
CA HIS A 11 12.93 5.61 -0.84
C HIS A 11 11.87 5.80 0.24
N ASN A 12 11.14 6.91 0.22
CA ASN A 12 10.06 7.19 1.17
C ASN A 12 8.89 6.24 0.95
N VAL A 13 8.52 5.99 -0.32
CA VAL A 13 7.51 4.97 -0.68
C VAL A 13 7.89 3.61 -0.09
N ARG A 14 9.16 3.22 -0.18
CA ARG A 14 9.62 1.95 0.40
C ARG A 14 9.44 1.90 1.92
N ILE A 15 9.77 2.98 2.62
CA ILE A 15 9.56 3.08 4.07
C ILE A 15 8.07 3.04 4.42
N PHE A 16 7.21 3.76 3.71
CA PHE A 16 5.76 3.74 3.94
C PHE A 16 5.15 2.37 3.65
N MET A 17 5.55 1.72 2.56
CA MET A 17 5.11 0.36 2.24
C MET A 17 5.56 -0.65 3.29
N PHE A 18 6.80 -0.53 3.78
CA PHE A 18 7.28 -1.40 4.85
C PHE A 18 6.45 -1.23 6.13
N GLN A 19 6.16 0.02 6.53
CA GLN A 19 5.31 0.31 7.69
C GLN A 19 3.87 -0.24 7.51
N LEU A 20 3.28 -0.05 6.33
CA LEU A 20 1.95 -0.56 5.99
C LEU A 20 1.88 -2.08 6.09
N LEU A 21 2.81 -2.78 5.43
CA LEU A 21 2.86 -4.24 5.42
C LEU A 21 3.16 -4.80 6.80
N ARG A 22 3.99 -4.13 7.60
CA ARG A 22 4.25 -4.51 8.98
C ARG A 22 2.99 -4.41 9.85
N GLY A 23 2.20 -3.35 9.67
CA GLY A 23 0.90 -3.19 10.33
C GLY A 23 -0.10 -4.28 9.90
N LEU A 24 -0.20 -4.56 8.61
CA LEU A 24 -1.07 -5.61 8.07
C LEU A 24 -0.64 -6.99 8.58
N CYS A 25 0.66 -7.31 8.54
CA CYS A 25 1.20 -8.56 9.06
C CYS A 25 0.85 -8.76 10.54
N TYR A 26 0.96 -7.71 11.34
CA TYR A 26 0.57 -7.76 12.75
C TYR A 26 -0.92 -8.10 12.91
N ILE A 27 -1.81 -7.42 12.19
CA ILE A 27 -3.26 -7.67 12.28
C ILE A 27 -3.61 -9.06 11.74
N HIS A 28 -3.01 -9.45 10.62
CA HIS A 28 -3.19 -10.75 9.96
C HIS A 28 -2.62 -11.92 10.80
N SER A 29 -1.71 -11.66 11.74
CA SER A 29 -1.21 -12.70 12.65
C SER A 29 -2.12 -12.92 13.87
N ARG A 30 -2.84 -11.89 14.32
CA ARG A 30 -3.57 -11.91 15.59
C ARG A 30 -5.03 -12.36 15.48
N ARG A 31 -5.54 -12.62 14.27
CA ARG A 31 -6.91 -13.11 13.97
C ARG A 31 -8.06 -12.33 14.64
N ILE A 32 -7.73 -11.17 15.23
CA ILE A 32 -8.59 -10.35 16.07
C ILE A 32 -8.15 -8.91 15.79
N LEU A 33 -9.09 -8.10 15.31
CA LEU A 33 -8.97 -6.64 15.35
C LEU A 33 -8.85 -6.25 16.83
N PRO A 34 -7.72 -5.68 17.30
CA PRO A 34 -7.65 -5.20 18.66
C PRO A 34 -8.82 -4.22 18.89
N PRO A 35 -9.58 -4.35 19.98
CA PRO A 35 -10.50 -3.30 20.40
C PRO A 35 -9.72 -1.98 20.38
N ARG A 36 -10.34 -0.94 19.82
CA ARG A 36 -9.83 0.42 19.75
C ARG A 36 -9.06 0.71 21.05
N PRO A 37 -7.74 0.97 21.03
CA PRO A 37 -7.10 1.52 22.21
C PRO A 37 -7.84 2.83 22.50
N GLU A 38 -8.39 2.95 23.72
CA GLU A 38 -8.80 4.25 24.25
C GLU A 38 -7.71 5.25 23.90
N ALA A 39 -8.12 6.41 23.38
CA ALA A 39 -7.21 7.41 22.84
C ALA A 39 -6.16 7.78 23.90
N SER A 40 -5.03 7.07 23.89
CA SER A 40 -3.86 7.46 24.63
C SER A 40 -3.29 8.67 23.92
N GLU A 41 -3.14 9.76 24.67
CA GLU A 41 -2.43 10.99 24.31
C GLU A 41 -1.37 10.74 23.22
N PRO A 42 -1.28 11.58 22.18
CA PRO A 42 -0.34 11.36 21.09
C PRO A 42 1.09 11.37 21.64
N ALA A 43 1.64 10.18 21.90
CA ALA A 43 3.07 10.00 22.05
C ALA A 43 3.72 10.62 20.81
N HIS A 44 4.59 11.62 21.03
CA HIS A 44 5.27 12.41 20.00
C HIS A 44 5.52 11.58 18.74
N GLN A 45 4.66 11.77 17.72
CA GLN A 45 4.78 11.04 16.47
C GLN A 45 6.01 11.56 15.74
N LEU A 46 6.94 10.67 15.42
CA LEU A 46 8.08 11.05 14.61
C LEU A 46 7.58 11.39 13.19
N PRO A 47 8.09 12.46 12.56
CA PRO A 47 7.75 12.77 11.18
C PRO A 47 7.96 11.54 10.28
N GLY A 48 6.94 11.17 9.50
CA GLY A 48 7.00 10.01 8.60
C GLY A 48 6.45 8.70 9.18
N GLU A 49 6.00 8.67 10.43
CA GLU A 49 5.32 7.50 10.98
C GLU A 49 3.96 7.27 10.32
N LEU A 50 3.80 6.10 9.70
CA LEU A 50 2.52 5.63 9.19
C LEU A 50 1.86 4.75 10.24
N LYS A 51 0.64 5.13 10.65
CA LYS A 51 -0.20 4.32 11.55
C LYS A 51 -1.49 3.98 10.82
N LEU A 52 -1.89 2.71 10.90
CA LEU A 52 -3.22 2.28 10.45
C LEU A 52 -4.28 2.95 11.34
N ALA A 53 -5.22 3.64 10.70
CA ALA A 53 -6.33 4.29 11.36
C ALA A 53 -7.65 3.67 10.88
N ASP A 54 -8.67 3.80 11.72
CA ASP A 54 -10.06 3.50 11.38
C ASP A 54 -10.38 2.05 10.96
N PHE A 55 -10.51 1.18 11.96
CA PHE A 55 -11.11 -0.16 11.79
C PHE A 55 -12.65 -0.13 11.77
N GLY A 56 -13.29 1.06 11.70
CA GLY A 56 -14.74 1.24 11.87
C GLY A 56 -15.58 0.61 10.76
N LEU A 57 -15.08 0.56 9.52
CA LEU A 57 -15.76 -0.09 8.39
C LEU A 57 -15.55 -1.62 8.37
N ALA A 58 -14.54 -2.15 9.08
CA ALA A 58 -14.32 -3.60 9.18
C ALA A 58 -15.42 -4.32 9.97
N ARG A 59 -16.29 -3.58 10.69
CA ARG A 59 -17.33 -4.15 11.57
C ARG A 59 -18.76 -4.11 11.01
N SER A 60 -19.00 -3.61 9.79
CA SER A 60 -20.38 -3.35 9.33
C SER A 60 -20.78 -4.08 8.04
N LYS A 61 -20.47 -5.37 7.92
CA LYS A 61 -21.37 -6.36 7.31
C LYS A 61 -21.20 -7.66 8.08
N SER A 62 -21.87 -7.73 9.22
CA SER A 62 -22.32 -8.94 9.91
C SER A 62 -21.68 -10.23 9.41
N ILE A 63 -20.71 -10.77 10.15
CA ILE A 63 -20.70 -12.22 10.35
C ILE A 63 -22.06 -12.50 11.01
N PRO A 64 -23.02 -13.21 10.38
CA PRO A 64 -24.20 -13.62 11.10
C PRO A 64 -23.75 -14.29 12.39
N SER A 65 -24.34 -13.92 13.52
CA SER A 65 -24.19 -14.60 14.80
C SER A 65 -24.81 -16.02 14.77
N GLN A 66 -24.74 -16.69 13.63
CA GLN A 66 -24.96 -18.11 13.47
C GLN A 66 -23.58 -18.77 13.43
N THR A 67 -23.42 -19.81 14.22
CA THR A 67 -22.25 -20.69 14.31
C THR A 67 -21.84 -21.20 12.92
N PHE A 68 -20.99 -20.45 12.21
CA PHE A 68 -20.33 -20.93 11.00
C PHE A 68 -19.27 -21.96 11.38
N SER A 69 -19.07 -22.97 10.52
CA SER A 69 -17.99 -23.94 10.70
C SER A 69 -16.63 -23.23 10.67
N SER A 70 -15.63 -23.83 11.32
CA SER A 70 -14.25 -23.33 11.32
C SER A 70 -13.71 -23.11 9.90
N GLU A 71 -14.15 -23.92 8.94
CA GLU A 71 -13.78 -23.81 7.52
C GLU A 71 -14.31 -22.53 6.88
N VAL A 72 -15.57 -22.19 7.12
CA VAL A 72 -16.18 -20.96 6.57
C VAL A 72 -15.51 -19.73 7.17
N VAL A 73 -15.26 -19.69 8.48
CA VAL A 73 -14.55 -18.57 9.13
C VAL A 73 -13.13 -18.40 8.57
N THR A 74 -12.43 -19.51 8.36
CA THR A 74 -11.07 -19.52 7.78
C THR A 74 -11.09 -18.98 6.34
N LEU A 75 -12.10 -19.37 5.56
CA LEU A 75 -12.28 -18.88 4.19
C LEU A 75 -12.49 -17.35 4.15
N TRP A 76 -13.45 -16.82 4.91
CA TRP A 76 -13.70 -15.37 5.01
C TRP A 76 -12.45 -14.59 5.44
N TYR A 77 -11.68 -15.16 6.35
CA TYR A 77 -10.43 -14.57 6.81
C TYR A 77 -9.40 -14.47 5.69
N HIS A 78 -9.14 -15.57 4.96
CA HIS A 78 -8.23 -15.58 3.82
C HIS A 78 -8.65 -14.57 2.75
N TYR A 79 -9.95 -14.46 2.48
CA TYR A 79 -10.48 -13.43 1.58
C TYR A 79 -10.22 -12.02 2.10
N SER A 80 -10.48 -11.76 3.39
CA SER A 80 -10.25 -10.44 4.00
C SER A 80 -8.77 -10.04 3.94
N THR A 81 -7.86 -10.94 4.32
CA THR A 81 -6.42 -10.64 4.28
C THR A 81 -5.93 -10.41 2.86
N ALA A 82 -6.45 -11.16 1.90
CA ALA A 82 -6.11 -10.99 0.49
C ALA A 82 -6.69 -9.68 -0.10
N LEU A 83 -7.85 -9.22 0.38
CA LEU A 83 -8.41 -7.91 0.02
C LEU A 83 -7.55 -6.76 0.55
N ASP A 84 -7.05 -6.86 1.79
CA ASP A 84 -6.11 -5.88 2.34
C ASP A 84 -4.83 -5.81 1.50
N MET A 85 -4.30 -6.95 1.06
CA MET A 85 -3.12 -7.02 0.19
C MET A 85 -3.37 -6.38 -1.18
N TRP A 86 -4.56 -6.54 -1.76
CA TRP A 86 -4.95 -5.84 -2.98
C TRP A 86 -5.00 -4.32 -2.76
N GLY A 87 -5.65 -3.87 -1.68
CA GLY A 87 -5.71 -2.46 -1.31
C GLY A 87 -4.31 -1.86 -1.10
N ALA A 88 -3.42 -2.58 -0.42
CA ALA A 88 -2.03 -2.16 -0.24
C ALA A 88 -1.27 -2.04 -1.58
N GLY A 89 -1.54 -2.92 -2.55
CA GLY A 89 -0.99 -2.81 -3.91
C GLY A 89 -1.48 -1.57 -4.66
N CYS A 90 -2.76 -1.23 -4.53
CA CYS A 90 -3.31 0.01 -5.09
C CYS A 90 -2.67 1.26 -4.47
N ILE A 91 -2.53 1.30 -3.14
CA ILE A 91 -1.87 2.39 -2.42
C ILE A 91 -0.41 2.51 -2.86
N PHE A 92 0.28 1.38 -3.05
CA PHE A 92 1.67 1.36 -3.51
C PHE A 92 1.82 2.07 -4.86
N ILE A 93 1.00 1.70 -5.85
CA ILE A 93 0.99 2.34 -7.16
C ILE A 93 0.67 3.83 -7.02
N GLU A 94 -0.34 4.18 -6.22
CA GLU A 94 -0.73 5.57 -6.02
C GLU A 94 0.41 6.41 -5.45
N MET A 95 1.14 5.89 -4.45
CA MET A 95 2.31 6.58 -3.88
C MET A 95 3.44 6.76 -4.90
N LEU A 96 3.63 5.79 -5.81
CA LEU A 96 4.67 5.87 -6.84
C LEU A 96 4.35 6.89 -7.93
N GLN A 97 3.08 7.05 -8.32
CA GLN A 97 2.71 7.89 -9.48
C GLN A 97 1.91 9.14 -9.14
N GLY A 98 1.45 9.30 -7.90
CA GLY A 98 0.64 10.45 -7.45
C GLY A 98 -0.84 10.40 -7.84
N ALA A 99 -1.28 9.30 -8.47
CA ALA A 99 -2.63 9.14 -9.01
C ALA A 99 -3.15 7.71 -8.75
N PRO A 100 -4.46 7.54 -8.52
CA PRO A 100 -5.03 6.24 -8.16
C PRO A 100 -4.79 5.20 -9.26
N ALA A 101 -4.44 3.98 -8.86
CA ALA A 101 -4.24 2.85 -9.78
C ALA A 101 -5.50 2.56 -10.59
N PHE A 102 -6.66 2.59 -9.91
CA PHE A 102 -7.98 2.40 -10.48
C PHE A 102 -8.87 3.57 -10.05
N PRO A 103 -8.94 4.66 -10.84
CA PRO A 103 -9.72 5.84 -10.48
C PRO A 103 -11.19 5.46 -10.30
N GLY A 104 -11.72 5.82 -9.13
CA GLY A 104 -13.07 5.47 -8.73
C GLY A 104 -14.11 5.88 -9.76
N VAL A 105 -15.05 4.98 -10.01
CA VAL A 105 -16.28 5.26 -10.75
C VAL A 105 -17.49 5.18 -9.82
N THR A 106 -18.60 5.75 -10.26
CA THR A 106 -19.86 5.75 -9.51
C THR A 106 -20.48 4.37 -9.42
N ASP A 107 -20.20 3.48 -10.37
CA ASP A 107 -20.80 2.15 -10.46
C ASP A 107 -19.79 1.02 -10.20
N VAL A 108 -20.19 0.05 -9.38
CA VAL A 108 -19.32 -1.09 -9.02
C VAL A 108 -19.01 -1.96 -10.23
N PHE A 109 -19.98 -2.14 -11.14
CA PHE A 109 -19.76 -2.95 -12.34
C PHE A 109 -18.80 -2.24 -13.30
N GLU A 110 -18.90 -0.92 -13.48
CA GLU A 110 -17.91 -0.13 -14.20
C GLU A 110 -16.51 -0.20 -13.55
N GLN A 111 -16.41 -0.23 -12.21
CA GLN A 111 -15.13 -0.34 -11.51
C GLN A 111 -14.52 -1.72 -11.76
N LEU A 112 -15.33 -2.77 -11.68
CA LEU A 112 -14.93 -4.14 -11.99
C LEU A 112 -14.54 -4.28 -13.46
N GLN A 113 -15.31 -3.67 -14.36
CA GLN A 113 -14.96 -3.62 -15.78
C GLN A 113 -13.60 -2.97 -15.96
N LYS A 114 -13.32 -1.79 -15.39
CA LYS A 114 -11.98 -1.18 -15.49
C LYS A 114 -10.87 -2.10 -15.00
N ILE A 115 -11.04 -2.72 -13.83
CA ILE A 115 -10.07 -3.66 -13.28
C ILE A 115 -9.85 -4.87 -14.22
N TRP A 116 -10.91 -5.34 -14.88
CA TRP A 116 -10.91 -6.56 -15.70
C TRP A 116 -10.55 -6.33 -17.17
N THR A 117 -10.97 -5.21 -17.77
CA THR A 117 -10.77 -4.85 -19.18
C THR A 117 -9.40 -4.25 -19.44
N ASP A 118 -8.77 -3.67 -18.41
CA ASP A 118 -7.43 -3.11 -18.54
C ASP A 118 -6.33 -4.18 -18.66
N ASN A 119 -6.62 -5.46 -18.93
CA ASN A 119 -5.60 -6.51 -19.11
C ASN A 119 -4.56 -6.55 -17.97
N TRP A 120 -5.02 -6.34 -16.73
CA TRP A 120 -4.13 -6.38 -15.58
C TRP A 120 -3.45 -7.77 -15.48
N PRO A 121 -2.11 -7.86 -15.44
CA PRO A 121 -1.39 -9.13 -15.46
C PRO A 121 -1.79 -10.02 -14.27
N GLY A 122 -2.48 -11.12 -14.54
CA GLY A 122 -3.00 -12.04 -13.52
C GLY A 122 -4.47 -11.86 -13.16
N VAL A 123 -5.21 -10.98 -13.85
CA VAL A 123 -6.67 -10.80 -13.75
C VAL A 123 -7.38 -11.10 -15.08
N SER A 124 -6.65 -11.17 -16.21
CA SER A 124 -7.25 -11.26 -17.54
C SER A 124 -7.78 -12.65 -17.94
N LEU A 125 -9.00 -12.65 -18.46
CA LEU A 125 -9.45 -13.52 -19.56
C LEU A 125 -9.24 -12.76 -20.88
N PRO A 126 -8.97 -13.43 -22.01
CA PRO A 126 -8.53 -12.78 -23.25
C PRO A 126 -9.68 -11.98 -23.87
N LEU A 127 -9.59 -10.65 -23.87
CA LEU A 127 -10.51 -9.80 -24.63
C LEU A 127 -9.74 -8.76 -25.46
N ASN A 128 -9.88 -8.93 -26.78
CA ASN A 128 -9.64 -8.07 -27.93
C ASN A 128 -8.62 -6.91 -27.80
N ALA A 129 -7.51 -7.10 -28.53
CA ALA A 129 -6.33 -6.23 -28.62
C ALA A 129 -6.48 -4.96 -29.50
N ASN A 130 -7.67 -4.39 -29.66
CA ASN A 130 -7.92 -3.29 -30.62
C ASN A 130 -8.47 -2.01 -29.97
N GLY A 131 -7.92 -1.58 -28.83
CA GLY A 131 -8.27 -0.33 -28.15
C GLY A 131 -7.06 0.60 -27.94
N PRO A 132 -7.28 1.87 -27.56
CA PRO A 132 -6.21 2.76 -27.10
C PRO A 132 -5.44 2.10 -25.94
N ILE A 133 -4.14 2.43 -25.81
CA ILE A 133 -3.28 1.87 -24.75
C ILE A 133 -3.96 2.09 -23.40
N SER A 134 -4.31 0.99 -22.73
CA SER A 134 -4.97 1.02 -21.43
C SER A 134 -4.08 1.68 -20.37
N GLN A 135 -4.72 2.34 -19.39
CA GLN A 135 -4.04 2.99 -18.26
C GLN A 135 -3.15 2.00 -17.49
N SER A 136 -3.53 0.72 -17.39
CA SER A 136 -2.71 -0.31 -16.77
C SER A 136 -1.38 -0.53 -17.49
N VAL A 137 -1.36 -0.50 -18.82
CA VAL A 137 -0.16 -0.72 -19.64
C VAL A 137 0.85 0.40 -19.36
N LEU A 138 0.36 1.65 -19.24
CA LEU A 138 1.18 2.79 -18.86
C LEU A 138 1.73 2.65 -17.42
N ILE A 139 0.92 2.17 -16.48
CA ILE A 139 1.36 1.86 -15.11
C ILE A 139 2.47 0.81 -15.15
N TRP A 140 2.32 -0.29 -15.89
CA TRP A 140 3.32 -1.35 -15.97
C TRP A 140 4.61 -0.91 -16.64
N ILE A 141 4.55 -0.14 -17.73
CA ILE A 141 5.74 0.44 -18.36
C ILE A 141 6.51 1.29 -17.35
N ARG A 142 5.81 2.11 -16.57
CA ARG A 142 6.40 2.93 -15.51
C ARG A 142 7.00 2.09 -14.39
N LEU A 143 6.28 1.10 -13.89
CA LEU A 143 6.77 0.21 -12.83
C LEU A 143 8.03 -0.56 -13.26
N ASN A 144 8.09 -1.02 -14.51
CA ASN A 144 9.26 -1.71 -15.07
C ASN A 144 10.51 -0.82 -15.17
N GLN A 145 10.35 0.50 -15.14
CA GLN A 145 11.47 1.45 -15.11
C GLN A 145 12.01 1.67 -13.68
N LEU A 146 11.29 1.22 -12.66
CA LEU A 146 11.68 1.39 -11.27
C LEU A 146 12.66 0.29 -10.84
N PRO A 147 13.65 0.64 -10.00
CA PRO A 147 14.62 -0.33 -9.52
C PRO A 147 14.02 -1.29 -8.48
N TYR A 148 14.81 -2.30 -8.08
CA TYR A 148 14.53 -3.20 -6.95
C TYR A 148 13.28 -4.08 -7.09
N LYS A 149 12.94 -4.50 -8.31
CA LYS A 149 11.81 -5.40 -8.57
C LYS A 149 10.49 -4.85 -8.03
N THR A 150 10.27 -3.56 -8.23
CA THR A 150 9.05 -2.87 -7.78
C THR A 150 7.81 -3.47 -8.46
N GLU A 151 7.91 -3.71 -9.76
CA GLU A 151 6.92 -4.38 -10.59
C GLU A 151 6.55 -5.78 -10.08
N ASP A 152 7.54 -6.59 -9.67
CA ASP A 152 7.32 -7.96 -9.18
C ASP A 152 6.48 -7.95 -7.90
N LEU A 153 6.80 -7.07 -6.95
CA LEU A 153 6.04 -6.95 -5.71
C LEU A 153 4.59 -6.53 -6.00
N VAL A 154 4.39 -5.50 -6.83
CA VAL A 154 3.06 -5.02 -7.22
C VAL A 154 2.27 -6.13 -7.92
N GLN A 155 2.90 -6.92 -8.80
CA GLN A 155 2.25 -8.01 -9.52
C GLN A 155 1.79 -9.13 -8.58
N ARG A 156 2.58 -9.45 -7.56
CA ARG A 156 2.22 -10.47 -6.57
C ARG A 156 1.11 -10.00 -5.63
N MET A 157 1.03 -8.70 -5.33
CA MET A 157 -0.03 -8.13 -4.51
C MET A 157 -1.37 -8.04 -5.26
N LEU A 158 -1.32 -7.73 -6.56
CA LEU A 158 -2.50 -7.48 -7.40
C LEU A 158 -2.86 -8.67 -8.30
N LYS A 159 -2.67 -9.90 -7.81
CA LYS A 159 -3.20 -11.11 -8.47
C LYS A 159 -4.72 -11.13 -8.42
N GLY A 160 -5.36 -11.57 -9.51
CA GLY A 160 -6.82 -11.65 -9.59
C GLY A 160 -7.40 -12.61 -8.55
N PHE A 161 -6.87 -13.83 -8.50
CA PHE A 161 -7.27 -14.81 -7.50
C PHE A 161 -6.71 -14.45 -6.12
N PRO A 162 -7.55 -14.31 -5.08
CA PRO A 162 -7.11 -13.96 -3.73
C PRO A 162 -6.09 -14.93 -3.13
N ALA A 163 -6.20 -16.22 -3.44
CA ALA A 163 -5.29 -17.26 -2.93
C ALA A 163 -3.86 -17.15 -3.48
N ASP A 164 -3.69 -16.51 -4.65
CA ASP A 164 -2.38 -16.34 -5.30
C ASP A 164 -1.66 -15.07 -4.85
N ARG A 165 -2.33 -14.21 -4.05
CA ARG A 165 -1.73 -12.96 -3.58
C ARG A 165 -0.69 -13.25 -2.51
N ILE A 166 0.45 -12.59 -2.62
CA ILE A 166 1.50 -12.64 -1.60
C ILE A 166 0.97 -12.16 -0.26
N SER A 167 1.35 -12.82 0.83
CA SER A 167 0.98 -12.40 2.19
C SER A 167 1.74 -11.15 2.63
N ALA A 168 1.27 -10.44 3.66
CA ALA A 168 2.00 -9.32 4.22
C ALA A 168 3.39 -9.74 4.76
N GLN A 169 3.45 -10.91 5.41
CA GLN A 169 4.69 -11.49 5.94
C GLN A 169 5.70 -11.77 4.82
N ASP A 170 5.27 -12.43 3.75
CA ASP A 170 6.15 -12.75 2.61
C ASP A 170 6.54 -11.48 1.84
N SER A 171 5.65 -10.49 1.77
CA SER A 171 5.95 -9.20 1.15
C SER A 171 7.09 -8.48 1.87
N LEU A 172 7.14 -8.53 3.20
CA LEU A 172 8.23 -7.91 3.96
C LEU A 172 9.60 -8.52 3.62
N GLN A 173 9.65 -9.78 3.22
CA GLN A 173 10.88 -10.48 2.80
C GLN A 173 11.22 -10.25 1.31
N HIS A 174 10.41 -9.47 0.59
CA HIS A 174 10.61 -9.26 -0.84
C HIS A 174 11.89 -8.45 -1.13
N PRO A 175 12.62 -8.74 -2.23
CA PRO A 175 13.82 -8.00 -2.64
C PRO A 175 13.64 -6.47 -2.77
N TYR A 176 12.41 -6.00 -2.94
CA TYR A 176 12.07 -4.58 -2.94
C TYR A 176 12.53 -3.85 -1.67
N PHE A 177 12.52 -4.53 -0.51
CA PHE A 177 12.93 -3.98 0.78
C PHE A 177 14.42 -4.17 1.10
N SER A 178 15.21 -4.80 0.21
CA SER A 178 16.63 -5.13 0.44
C SER A 178 17.55 -3.91 0.65
N THR A 179 17.10 -2.72 0.27
CA THR A 179 17.84 -1.45 0.49
C THR A 179 17.64 -0.87 1.88
N LEU A 180 16.67 -1.37 2.65
CA LEU A 180 16.47 -0.95 4.03
C LEU A 180 17.50 -1.64 4.95
N PRO A 181 17.92 -0.99 6.04
CA PRO A 181 18.90 -1.58 6.97
C PRO A 181 18.40 -2.94 7.53
N PRO A 182 19.22 -4.01 7.51
CA PRO A 182 18.82 -5.34 7.98
C PRO A 182 18.17 -5.42 9.37
N PRO A 183 18.56 -4.59 10.37
CA PRO A 183 17.90 -4.60 11.68
C PRO A 183 16.40 -4.29 11.64
N ILE A 184 15.91 -3.62 10.58
CA ILE A 184 14.49 -3.27 10.41
C ILE A 184 13.58 -4.51 10.39
N MET A 185 14.10 -5.65 9.92
CA MET A 185 13.37 -6.91 9.78
C MET A 185 13.09 -7.59 11.13
N HIS A 186 13.83 -7.23 12.18
CA HIS A 186 13.76 -7.85 13.51
C HIS A 186 13.21 -6.89 14.58
N LEU A 187 12.61 -5.78 14.16
CA LEU A 187 12.02 -4.80 15.07
C LEU A 187 10.77 -5.36 15.77
N ARG A 188 10.72 -5.24 17.10
CA ARG A 188 9.51 -5.48 17.91
C ARG A 188 8.37 -4.59 17.44
N ASP A 189 7.15 -5.14 17.32
CA ASP A 189 5.95 -4.49 16.75
C ASP A 189 5.71 -3.05 17.23
N THR A 190 5.96 -2.77 18.51
CA THR A 190 5.73 -1.46 19.14
C THR A 190 6.83 -0.43 18.88
N VAL A 191 7.93 -0.82 18.27
CA VAL A 191 9.08 0.05 17.99
C VAL A 191 8.93 0.67 16.60
N SER A 192 9.11 1.99 16.54
CA SER A 192 9.13 2.75 15.28
C SER A 192 10.31 2.35 14.39
N VAL A 193 10.07 2.30 13.08
CA VAL A 193 11.10 1.99 12.08
C VAL A 193 12.22 3.03 12.07
N PHE A 194 11.92 4.28 12.44
CA PHE A 194 12.90 5.38 12.50
C PHE A 194 13.86 5.28 13.70
N LYS A 195 13.67 4.32 14.61
CA LYS A 195 14.67 4.00 15.62
C LYS A 195 15.82 3.14 15.08
N VAL A 196 15.69 2.60 13.87
CA VAL A 196 16.76 1.82 13.24
C VAL A 196 17.77 2.78 12.59
N PRO A 197 19.06 2.70 12.97
CA PRO A 197 20.10 3.49 12.33
C PRO A 197 20.09 3.30 10.80
N GLY A 198 20.10 4.41 10.07
CA GLY A 198 20.04 4.42 8.60
C GLY A 198 18.63 4.54 8.02
N VAL A 199 17.56 4.33 8.80
CA VAL A 199 16.19 4.59 8.34
C VAL A 199 15.85 6.07 8.56
N HIS A 200 15.68 6.80 7.46
CA HIS A 200 15.29 8.20 7.45
C HIS A 200 14.51 8.53 6.17
N LEU A 201 13.67 9.55 6.22
CA LEU A 201 12.99 10.06 5.03
C LEU A 201 13.93 10.97 4.23
N GLU A 202 13.79 10.88 2.91
CA GLU A 202 14.41 11.77 1.95
C GLU A 202 13.53 12.98 1.67
N THR A 203 14.13 14.08 1.20
CA THR A 203 13.35 15.27 0.83
C THR A 203 12.53 14.99 -0.44
N GLU A 204 11.26 15.38 -0.43
CA GLU A 204 10.37 15.29 -1.60
C GLU A 204 10.74 16.37 -2.63
N VAL A 205 11.65 16.07 -3.56
CA VAL A 205 12.15 17.09 -4.53
C VAL A 205 11.87 16.72 -6.00
N ARG A 206 11.42 15.50 -6.30
CA ARG A 206 11.37 15.01 -7.69
C ARG A 206 10.16 14.15 -7.99
N ASP A 207 9.54 14.43 -9.13
CA ASP A 207 8.65 13.49 -9.83
C ASP A 207 9.49 12.29 -10.28
N ILE A 208 9.15 11.07 -9.80
CA ILE A 208 9.94 9.85 -10.08
C ILE A 208 10.02 9.58 -11.59
N PHE A 209 8.95 9.90 -12.32
CA PHE A 209 8.83 9.61 -13.75
C PHE A 209 9.23 10.80 -14.63
N ASN A 210 9.47 11.97 -14.05
CA ASN A 210 9.96 13.15 -14.75
C ASN A 210 10.99 13.95 -13.91
N PRO A 211 12.26 13.48 -13.85
CA PRO A 211 13.28 14.09 -12.99
C PRO A 211 13.64 15.55 -13.34
N GLY A 212 13.22 16.05 -14.51
CA GLY A 212 13.40 17.45 -14.91
C GLY A 212 12.34 18.42 -14.35
N ARG A 213 11.20 17.90 -13.85
CA ARG A 213 10.11 18.71 -13.32
C ARG A 213 10.30 18.89 -11.81
N ARG A 214 10.90 20.02 -11.40
CA ARG A 214 10.98 20.38 -9.96
C ARG A 214 9.57 20.56 -9.42
N VAL A 215 9.18 19.73 -8.46
CA VAL A 215 8.02 20.00 -7.62
C VAL A 215 8.39 21.22 -6.77
N ARG A 216 7.55 22.26 -6.77
CA ARG A 216 7.78 23.44 -5.92
C ARG A 216 7.87 22.96 -4.48
N PRO A 217 8.89 23.33 -3.70
CA PRO A 217 8.92 23.00 -2.27
C PRO A 217 7.62 23.51 -1.66
N SER A 218 6.82 22.60 -1.09
CA SER A 218 5.74 23.00 -0.21
C SER A 218 6.36 23.82 0.91
N LEU A 219 5.89 25.06 1.06
CA LEU A 219 6.27 25.95 2.15
C LEU A 219 5.94 25.22 3.46
N ILE A 220 6.95 24.60 4.06
CA ILE A 220 6.92 24.28 5.48
C ILE A 220 6.74 25.63 6.16
N LEU A 221 5.56 25.84 6.75
CA LEU A 221 5.28 26.99 7.60
C LEU A 221 6.40 27.01 8.65
N ALA A 222 7.31 27.95 8.51
CA ALA A 222 8.26 28.26 9.56
C ALA A 222 7.41 28.66 10.77
N SER A 223 7.42 27.82 11.79
CA SER A 223 6.99 28.18 13.12
C SER A 223 7.86 29.35 13.57
N ASN A 224 7.36 30.57 13.47
CA ASN A 224 7.92 31.71 14.17
C ASN A 224 7.74 31.47 15.67
N CYS A 225 8.73 30.85 16.29
CA CYS A 225 8.97 31.00 17.71
C CYS A 225 9.89 32.23 17.87
N GLY A 226 9.35 33.31 18.44
CA GLY A 226 10.14 34.51 18.72
C GLY A 226 9.31 35.78 18.82
N LYS A 227 8.60 35.95 19.93
CA LYS A 227 8.79 37.05 20.91
C LYS A 227 7.88 36.80 22.13
#